data_AF-A0A8C9YCW1-F1
#
_entry.id   AF-A0A8C9YCW1-F1
#
_cell.length_a   1.000
_cell.length_b   1.000
_cell.length_c   1.000
_cell.angle_alpha   90.00
_cell.angle_beta   90.00
_cell.angle_gamma   90.00
#
_symmetry.space_group_name_H-M   'P 1'
#
loop_
_entity.id
_entity.type
_entity.pdbx_description
1 polymer ?
#
loop_
_entity_poly.entity_id
_entity_poly.type
_entity_poly.pdbx_seq_one_letter_code
_entity_poly.pdbx_strand_id
1 'polypeptide(L)' 'MLILPATMSDKPDISEVTNFDKTKLKKTETQEKNPLPTKESKEEKYTGN' A
#
# COMPACT_ATOMS: atom_id res chain seq x y z
N MET A 1 36.65 -21.42 28.55
CA MET A 1 36.08 -20.72 27.39
C MET A 1 34.93 -21.55 26.88
N LEU A 2 33.69 -21.25 27.31
CA LEU A 2 32.50 -21.83 26.70
C LEU A 2 31.73 -20.67 26.07
N ILE A 3 31.92 -20.48 24.77
CA ILE A 3 31.18 -19.50 23.98
C ILE A 3 29.86 -20.17 23.60
N LEU A 4 28.75 -19.68 24.15
CA LEU A 4 27.41 -20.07 23.73
C LEU A 4 27.17 -19.56 22.29
N PRO A 5 26.52 -20.33 21.40
CA PRO A 5 26.19 -19.85 20.07
C PRO A 5 25.14 -18.75 20.20
N ALA A 6 25.55 -17.49 19.98
CA ALA A 6 24.64 -16.37 19.87
C ALA A 6 23.82 -16.52 18.58
N THR A 7 22.70 -17.22 18.63
CA THR A 7 21.68 -17.17 17.59
C THR A 7 20.82 -15.93 17.82
N MET A 8 21.40 -14.73 17.67
CA MET A 8 20.59 -13.55 17.43
C MET A 8 20.20 -13.62 15.95
N SER A 9 19.04 -14.23 15.69
CA SER A 9 18.45 -14.26 14.37
C SER A 9 18.08 -12.83 14.00
N ASP A 10 18.98 -12.16 13.27
CA ASP A 10 18.91 -10.78 12.75
C ASP A 10 17.72 -10.50 11.81
N LYS A 11 16.74 -11.43 11.74
CA LYS A 11 15.57 -11.31 10.89
C LYS A 11 14.40 -10.79 11.74
N PRO A 12 13.78 -9.67 11.34
CA PRO A 12 12.58 -9.20 12.02
C PRO A 12 11.49 -10.27 11.96
N ASP A 13 10.71 -10.36 13.02
CA ASP A 13 9.56 -11.25 13.06
C ASP A 13 8.52 -10.79 12.03
N ILE A 14 8.39 -11.53 10.94
CA ILE A 14 7.43 -11.27 9.85
C ILE A 14 6.05 -11.89 10.12
N SER A 15 5.88 -12.62 11.23
CA SER A 15 4.60 -13.27 11.55
C SER A 15 3.47 -12.26 11.70
N GLU A 16 3.80 -11.04 12.14
CA GLU A 16 2.84 -9.93 12.24
C GLU A 16 2.27 -9.56 10.88
N VAL A 17 3.06 -9.56 9.81
CA VAL A 17 2.59 -9.24 8.44
C VAL A 17 1.54 -10.25 7.98
N THR A 18 1.71 -11.53 8.34
CA THR A 18 0.76 -12.59 7.93
C THR A 18 -0.56 -12.55 8.70
N ASN A 19 -0.53 -12.14 9.97
CA ASN A 19 -1.70 -12.15 10.86
C ASN A 19 -2.31 -10.76 11.11
N PHE A 20 -1.79 -9.73 10.43
CA PHE A 20 -2.25 -8.36 10.64
C PHE A 20 -3.73 -8.19 10.27
N ASP A 21 -4.50 -7.68 11.22
CA ASP A 21 -5.92 -7.40 11.03
C ASP A 21 -6.12 -6.10 10.25
N LYS A 22 -6.64 -6.23 9.02
CA LYS A 22 -6.92 -5.10 8.12
C LYS A 22 -7.93 -4.10 8.70
N THR A 23 -8.75 -4.48 9.67
CA THR A 23 -9.70 -3.56 10.31
C THR A 23 -9.03 -2.51 11.18
N LYS A 24 -7.79 -2.77 11.63
CA LYS A 24 -6.96 -1.82 12.39
C LYS A 24 -6.36 -0.71 11.53
N LEU A 25 -6.49 -0.79 10.20
CA LEU A 25 -6.03 0.27 9.30
C LEU A 25 -6.95 1.50 9.43
N LYS A 26 -6.32 2.67 9.57
CA LYS A 26 -7.04 3.95 9.53
C LYS A 26 -7.72 4.11 8.17
N LYS A 27 -8.97 4.54 8.17
CA LYS A 27 -9.66 4.93 6.94
C LYS A 27 -8.95 6.15 6.36
N THR A 28 -8.61 6.07 5.08
CA THR A 28 -8.06 7.19 4.32
C THR A 28 -8.79 7.28 3.00
N GLU A 29 -9.15 8.50 2.62
CA GLU A 29 -9.69 8.79 1.30
C GLU A 29 -8.52 8.91 0.32
N THR A 30 -8.54 8.15 -0.78
CA THR A 30 -7.51 8.24 -1.82
C THR A 30 -8.02 9.14 -2.93
N GLN A 31 -7.34 10.28 -3.10
CA GLN A 31 -7.64 11.24 -4.15
C GLN A 31 -6.82 10.88 -5.40
N GLU A 32 -7.47 10.27 -6.39
CA GLU A 32 -6.85 9.97 -7.68
C GLU A 32 -6.62 11.27 -8.45
N LYS A 33 -5.35 11.68 -8.59
CA LYS A 33 -5.00 12.96 -9.23
C LYS A 33 -5.07 12.95 -10.75
N ASN A 34 -5.18 11.77 -11.37
CA ASN A 34 -5.21 11.67 -12.83
C ASN A 34 -6.12 10.53 -13.31
N PRO A 35 -7.44 10.62 -13.05
CA PRO A 35 -8.37 9.67 -13.63
C PRO A 35 -8.34 9.81 -15.15
N LEU A 36 -8.31 8.65 -15.83
CA LEU A 36 -8.46 8.64 -17.28
C LEU A 36 -9.80 9.28 -17.64
N PRO A 37 -9.86 10.16 -18.65
CA PRO A 37 -11.12 10.76 -19.06
C PRO A 37 -12.11 9.65 -19.46
N THR A 38 -13.30 9.66 -18.87
CA THR A 38 -14.40 8.77 -19.28
C THR A 38 -14.84 9.12 -20.71
N LYS A 39 -15.55 8.21 -21.40
CA LYS A 39 -16.02 8.48 -22.78
C LYS A 39 -16.87 9.75 -22.85
N GLU A 40 -17.71 9.97 -21.84
CA GLU A 40 -18.53 11.17 -21.65
C GLU A 40 -17.67 12.44 -21.52
N SER A 41 -16.61 12.41 -20.70
CA SER A 41 -15.68 13.55 -20.56
C SER A 41 -14.72 13.75 -21.74
N LYS A 42 -14.64 12.82 -22.70
CA LYS A 42 -13.86 13.03 -23.93
C LYS A 42 -14.60 13.95 -24.88
N GLU A 43 -15.90 13.80 -25.04
CA GLU A 43 -16.71 14.57 -26.02
C GLU A 43 -16.72 16.07 -25.74
N GLU A 44 -16.68 16.46 -24.46
CA GLU A 44 -16.63 17.87 -24.04
C GLU A 44 -15.26 18.53 -24.31
N LYS A 45 -14.18 17.74 -24.45
CA LYS A 45 -12.82 18.27 -24.72
C LYS A 45 -12.46 18.38 -26.20
N TYR A 46 -13.22 17.74 -27.09
CA TYR A 46 -13.01 17.81 -28.54
C TYR A 46 -13.97 18.77 -29.26
N THR A 47 -14.89 19.41 -28.53
CA THR A 47 -15.86 20.40 -29.07
C THR A 47 -15.58 21.83 -28.61
N GLY A 48 -14.38 22.09 -28.11
CA GLY A 48 -13.89 23.41 -27.71
C GLY A 48 -12.63 23.83 -28.48
N ASN A 49 -12.75 23.96 -29.80
CA ASN A 49 -12.06 24.94 -30.67
C ASN A 49 -12.45 24.70 -32.14
#